data_AF-M6Y5C8-F1
#
_entry.id   AF-M6Y5C8-F1
#
_cell.length_a   1.000
_cell.length_b   1.000
_cell.length_c   1.000
_cell.angle_alpha   90.00
_cell.angle_beta   90.00
_cell.angle_gamma   90.00
#
_symmetry.space_group_name_H-M   'P 1'
#
loop_
_entity.id
_entity.type
_entity.pdbx_description
1 polymer ?
#
loop_
_entity_poly.entity_id
_entity_poly.type
_entity_poly.pdbx_seq_one_letter_code
_entity_poly.pdbx_strand_id
1 'polypeptide(L)'
;MPSKADKPRDTSVSPNDAKQMEKTGLDPLNTKKGSQNNIGDGGKSGVSNKGNNTGNKKADFIVSPDGAVMHNSPGKVKDSLSKAGFPTKERDPSKKESGTIFNIPEKKMDVRIMDGGPNHPPRVVTTKEGTNEWRNPNNGEKYPGNMKGNDQKERSHMYFQK
;
A
#
# COMPACT_ATOMS: atom_id res chain seq x y z
N MET A 1 -27.56 -15.84 54.06
CA MET A 1 -26.98 -17.03 53.42
C MET A 1 -26.54 -16.63 52.01
N PRO A 2 -25.24 -16.60 51.66
CA PRO A 2 -24.81 -16.40 50.28
C PRO A 2 -24.88 -17.72 49.49
N SER A 3 -25.24 -17.64 48.20
CA SER A 3 -25.48 -18.76 47.29
C SER A 3 -24.20 -19.52 46.90
N LYS A 4 -24.31 -20.85 46.79
CA LYS A 4 -23.25 -21.76 46.32
C LYS A 4 -22.78 -21.38 44.90
N ALA A 5 -21.48 -21.55 44.64
CA ALA A 5 -20.91 -21.44 43.30
C ALA A 5 -21.41 -22.58 42.39
N ASP A 6 -21.88 -22.24 41.19
CA ASP A 6 -22.23 -23.21 40.16
C ASP A 6 -20.99 -23.96 39.68
N LYS A 7 -21.12 -25.27 39.47
CA LYS A 7 -20.03 -26.10 38.90
C LYS A 7 -19.68 -25.60 37.48
N PRO A 8 -18.41 -25.72 37.05
CA PRO A 8 -18.04 -25.40 35.67
C PRO A 8 -18.86 -26.27 34.71
N ARG A 9 -19.39 -25.65 33.64
CA ARG A 9 -20.02 -26.37 32.54
C ARG A 9 -18.96 -27.26 31.90
N ASP A 10 -19.27 -28.54 31.79
CA ASP A 10 -18.47 -29.49 31.03
C ASP A 10 -18.54 -29.11 29.55
N THR A 11 -17.41 -28.70 28.96
CA THR A 11 -17.27 -28.36 27.54
C THR A 11 -16.55 -29.47 26.76
N SER A 12 -16.48 -30.69 27.29
CA SER A 12 -15.87 -31.81 26.58
C SER A 12 -16.74 -32.21 25.37
N VAL A 13 -16.15 -32.04 24.17
CA VAL A 13 -16.74 -32.49 22.92
C VAL A 13 -16.29 -33.93 22.69
N SER A 14 -17.23 -34.86 22.48
CA SER A 14 -16.88 -36.26 22.22
C SER A 14 -16.21 -36.39 20.84
N PRO A 15 -15.26 -37.32 20.63
CA PRO A 15 -14.66 -37.56 19.31
C PRO A 15 -15.69 -37.87 18.21
N ASN A 16 -16.89 -38.35 18.57
CA ASN A 16 -17.98 -38.54 17.63
C ASN A 16 -18.67 -37.23 17.22
N ASP A 17 -18.73 -36.24 18.10
CA ASP A 17 -19.28 -34.91 17.79
C ASP A 17 -18.34 -34.14 16.86
N ALA A 18 -17.02 -34.32 17.02
CA ALA A 18 -16.01 -33.75 16.12
C ALA A 18 -16.14 -34.25 14.66
N LYS A 19 -16.48 -35.53 14.46
CA LYS A 19 -16.67 -36.11 13.12
C LYS A 19 -17.91 -35.57 12.39
N GLN A 20 -18.91 -35.09 13.13
CA GLN A 20 -20.11 -34.50 12.53
C GLN A 20 -19.83 -33.07 12.02
N MET A 21 -18.90 -32.34 12.65
CA MET A 21 -18.48 -31.00 12.22
C MET A 21 -17.59 -31.00 10.96
N GLU A 22 -16.89 -32.11 10.67
CA GLU A 22 -16.17 -32.27 9.39
C GLU A 22 -17.13 -32.31 8.18
N LYS A 23 -18.40 -32.72 8.39
CA LYS A 23 -19.39 -32.87 7.32
C LYS A 23 -20.14 -31.57 7.00
N THR A 24 -20.14 -30.59 7.90
CA THR A 24 -20.76 -29.28 7.70
C THR A 24 -19.87 -28.27 6.96
N GLY A 25 -18.71 -28.69 6.44
CA GLY A 25 -17.91 -27.87 5.53
C GLY A 25 -17.32 -26.61 6.17
N LEU A 26 -17.10 -26.63 7.48
CA LEU A 26 -16.51 -25.51 8.24
C LEU A 26 -14.99 -25.64 8.41
N ASP A 27 -14.32 -26.38 7.52
CA ASP A 27 -12.86 -26.42 7.45
C ASP A 27 -12.36 -25.56 6.27
N PRO A 28 -11.71 -24.40 6.52
CA PRO A 28 -11.16 -23.57 5.45
C PRO A 28 -9.95 -24.20 4.73
N LEU A 29 -9.40 -25.33 5.20
CA LEU A 29 -8.22 -25.97 4.63
C LEU A 29 -8.54 -27.20 3.75
N ASN A 30 -9.80 -27.62 3.66
CA ASN A 30 -10.18 -28.76 2.82
C ASN A 30 -10.94 -28.34 1.55
N THR A 31 -10.27 -27.60 0.67
CA THR A 31 -10.75 -27.43 -0.71
C THR A 31 -10.43 -28.70 -1.51
N LYS A 32 -11.29 -29.71 -1.40
CA LYS A 32 -11.30 -30.85 -2.35
C LYS A 32 -11.63 -30.35 -3.75
N LYS A 33 -10.55 -30.15 -4.52
CA LYS A 33 -10.36 -30.45 -5.95
C LYS A 33 -11.62 -30.99 -6.65
N GLY A 34 -12.32 -30.12 -7.39
CA GLY A 34 -13.27 -30.54 -8.42
C GLY A 34 -14.55 -29.71 -8.47
N SER A 35 -14.52 -28.57 -9.16
CA SER A 35 -15.65 -28.11 -9.99
C SER A 35 -15.21 -26.90 -10.81
N GLN A 36 -14.92 -27.14 -12.09
CA GLN A 36 -15.01 -26.06 -13.09
C GLN A 36 -16.49 -25.74 -13.21
N ASN A 37 -16.90 -24.49 -13.00
CA ASN A 37 -18.08 -23.91 -13.63
C ASN A 37 -17.99 -22.37 -13.59
N ASN A 38 -18.27 -21.79 -14.74
CA ASN A 38 -18.20 -20.37 -15.07
C ASN A 38 -19.10 -19.51 -14.18
N ILE A 39 -18.59 -18.37 -13.69
CA ILE A 39 -19.43 -17.24 -13.29
C ILE A 39 -18.76 -15.97 -13.81
N GLY A 40 -19.35 -15.42 -14.86
CA GLY A 40 -19.12 -14.04 -15.26
C GLY A 40 -19.84 -13.06 -14.32
N ASP A 41 -19.36 -11.83 -14.41
CA ASP A 41 -20.02 -10.58 -14.01
C ASP A 41 -20.24 -10.30 -12.52
N GLY A 42 -19.91 -9.07 -12.12
CA GLY A 42 -20.23 -8.51 -10.80
C GLY A 42 -19.03 -8.40 -9.86
N GLY A 43 -18.48 -7.19 -9.75
CA GLY A 43 -17.27 -6.91 -9.00
C GLY A 43 -17.29 -7.29 -7.52
N LYS A 44 -16.08 -7.58 -7.00
CA LYS A 44 -15.68 -7.42 -5.60
C LYS A 44 -14.16 -7.61 -5.54
N SER A 45 -13.53 -6.79 -4.70
CA SER A 45 -12.14 -6.87 -4.29
C SER A 45 -11.68 -8.32 -4.07
N GLY A 46 -10.99 -8.87 -5.07
CA GLY A 46 -10.17 -10.06 -4.90
C GLY A 46 -8.72 -9.61 -4.81
N VAL A 47 -8.11 -9.71 -3.62
CA VAL A 47 -6.65 -9.78 -3.52
C VAL A 47 -6.24 -11.05 -4.24
N SER A 48 -5.92 -10.92 -5.53
CA SER A 48 -5.27 -11.98 -6.26
C SER A 48 -3.81 -11.98 -5.81
N ASN A 49 -3.50 -12.80 -4.81
CA ASN A 49 -2.13 -13.27 -4.60
C ASN A 49 -1.80 -14.22 -5.77
N LYS A 50 -1.61 -13.64 -6.94
CA LYS A 50 -1.06 -14.34 -8.10
C LYS A 50 0.41 -14.57 -7.79
N GLY A 51 0.70 -15.79 -7.36
CA GLY A 51 2.02 -16.23 -6.92
C GLY A 51 3.16 -15.72 -7.81
N ASN A 52 4.28 -15.42 -7.15
CA ASN A 52 5.55 -14.97 -7.69
C ASN A 52 5.90 -15.79 -8.94
N ASN A 53 5.64 -15.19 -10.09
CA ASN A 53 6.06 -15.76 -11.36
C ASN A 53 7.50 -15.33 -11.59
N THR A 54 8.41 -16.29 -11.46
CA THR A 54 9.83 -16.23 -11.86
C THR A 54 9.99 -16.06 -13.37
N GLY A 55 9.58 -14.91 -13.87
CA GLY A 55 10.10 -14.30 -15.10
C GLY A 55 10.78 -13.00 -14.70
N ASN A 56 11.54 -12.37 -15.60
CA ASN A 56 12.15 -11.06 -15.38
C ASN A 56 11.08 -9.96 -15.20
N LYS A 57 10.38 -9.98 -14.07
CA LYS A 57 9.28 -9.09 -13.72
C LYS A 57 9.86 -7.95 -12.92
N LYS A 58 9.62 -6.74 -13.41
CA LYS A 58 9.88 -5.50 -12.68
C LYS A 58 9.22 -5.61 -11.30
N ALA A 59 9.87 -5.07 -10.26
CA ALA A 59 9.26 -5.02 -8.94
C ALA A 59 7.91 -4.31 -9.01
N ASP A 60 6.89 -4.82 -8.32
CA ASP A 60 5.57 -4.17 -8.28
C ASP A 60 5.56 -2.92 -7.38
N PHE A 61 6.50 -2.86 -6.44
CA PHE A 61 6.64 -1.80 -5.46
C PHE A 61 8.09 -1.32 -5.36
N ILE A 62 8.24 -0.08 -4.92
CA ILE A 62 9.51 0.54 -4.57
C ILE A 62 9.47 0.97 -3.11
N VAL A 63 10.62 0.86 -2.44
CA VAL A 63 10.79 1.15 -1.03
C VAL A 63 11.84 2.25 -0.87
N SER A 64 11.50 3.32 -0.17
CA SER A 64 12.48 4.37 0.17
C SER A 64 13.48 3.87 1.22
N PRO A 65 14.66 4.49 1.34
CA PRO A 65 15.59 4.19 2.43
C PRO A 65 14.98 4.35 3.84
N ASP A 66 13.92 5.15 3.96
CA ASP A 66 13.23 5.44 5.22
C ASP A 66 11.95 4.59 5.42
N GLY A 67 11.71 3.60 4.54
CA GLY A 67 10.64 2.60 4.68
C GLY A 67 9.31 2.96 4.02
N ALA A 68 9.22 4.05 3.25
CA ALA A 68 8.02 4.37 2.50
C ALA A 68 7.85 3.40 1.33
N VAL A 69 6.67 2.80 1.19
CA VAL A 69 6.35 1.86 0.11
C VAL A 69 5.35 2.48 -0.85
N MET A 70 5.59 2.35 -2.15
CA MET A 70 4.60 2.72 -3.16
C MET A 70 4.70 1.84 -4.40
N HIS A 71 3.69 1.92 -5.27
CA HIS A 71 3.69 1.21 -6.53
C HIS A 71 4.84 1.65 -7.45
N ASN A 72 5.44 0.69 -8.14
CA ASN A 72 6.47 0.93 -9.14
C ASN A 72 5.89 1.37 -10.50
N SER A 73 4.92 2.28 -10.48
CA SER A 73 4.32 2.87 -11.68
C SER A 73 3.71 4.23 -11.37
N PRO A 74 4.01 5.28 -12.14
CA PRO A 74 3.43 6.61 -11.93
C PRO A 74 1.90 6.59 -11.89
N GLY A 75 1.27 5.87 -12.82
CA GLY A 75 -0.19 5.76 -12.90
C GLY A 75 -0.78 5.09 -11.66
N LYS A 76 -0.17 4.00 -11.18
CA LYS A 76 -0.65 3.31 -9.98
C LYS A 76 -0.49 4.14 -8.71
N VAL A 77 0.56 4.95 -8.62
CA VAL A 77 0.71 5.91 -7.51
C VAL A 77 -0.39 6.97 -7.57
N LYS A 78 -0.62 7.59 -8.74
CA LYS A 78 -1.70 8.58 -8.94
C LYS A 78 -3.06 7.97 -8.58
N ASP A 79 -3.38 6.79 -9.11
CA ASP A 79 -4.62 6.08 -8.81
C ASP A 79 -4.80 5.81 -7.32
N SER A 80 -3.75 5.35 -6.63
CA SER A 80 -3.82 5.06 -5.19
C SER A 80 -4.09 6.31 -4.35
N LEU A 81 -3.45 7.43 -4.69
CA LEU A 81 -3.63 8.68 -3.96
C LEU A 81 -5.00 9.32 -4.23
N SER A 82 -5.46 9.28 -5.49
CA SER A 82 -6.81 9.69 -5.85
C SER A 82 -7.89 8.85 -5.16
N LYS A 83 -7.74 7.51 -5.13
CA LYS A 83 -8.67 6.60 -4.44
C LYS A 83 -8.68 6.78 -2.93
N ALA A 84 -7.54 7.18 -2.35
CA ALA A 84 -7.45 7.55 -0.94
C ALA A 84 -8.10 8.92 -0.64
N GLY A 85 -8.56 9.66 -1.66
CA GLY A 85 -9.25 10.93 -1.49
C GLY A 85 -8.32 12.12 -1.28
N PHE A 86 -7.02 11.99 -1.57
CA PHE A 86 -6.09 13.10 -1.40
C PHE A 86 -6.31 14.16 -2.48
N PRO A 87 -6.44 15.45 -2.11
CA PRO A 87 -6.68 16.53 -3.06
C PRO A 87 -5.47 16.77 -3.95
N THR A 88 -5.71 17.06 -5.22
CA THR A 88 -4.68 17.46 -6.17
C THR A 88 -4.50 18.98 -6.18
N LYS A 89 -3.25 19.43 -6.34
CA LYS A 89 -2.92 20.84 -6.53
C LYS A 89 -2.60 21.11 -7.99
N GLU A 90 -3.04 22.27 -8.48
CA GLU A 90 -2.60 22.77 -9.78
C GLU A 90 -1.10 22.99 -9.76
N ARG A 91 -0.46 22.59 -10.85
CA ARG A 91 0.96 22.83 -11.04
C ARG A 91 1.16 24.17 -11.71
N ASP A 92 2.12 24.94 -11.20
CA ASP A 92 2.58 26.17 -11.84
C ASP A 92 3.02 25.89 -13.29
N PRO A 93 2.36 26.47 -14.30
CA PRO A 93 2.64 26.22 -15.71
C PRO A 93 4.01 26.77 -16.17
N SER A 94 4.65 27.64 -15.38
CA SER A 94 6.01 28.12 -15.66
C SER A 94 7.10 27.07 -15.41
N LYS A 95 6.76 25.96 -14.73
CA LYS A 95 7.73 24.91 -14.42
C LYS A 95 7.97 24.01 -15.63
N LYS A 96 9.24 23.77 -15.94
CA LYS A 96 9.70 22.99 -17.12
C LYS A 96 9.36 21.49 -17.09
N GLU A 97 9.14 20.93 -15.90
CA GLU A 97 8.77 19.52 -15.75
C GLU A 97 7.24 19.44 -15.57
N SER A 98 6.59 18.40 -16.07
CA SER A 98 5.15 18.13 -15.84
C SER A 98 4.96 17.09 -14.75
N GLY A 99 3.75 17.03 -14.19
CA GLY A 99 3.44 16.10 -13.11
C GLY A 99 2.22 16.49 -12.31
N THR A 100 1.82 15.60 -11.42
CA THR A 100 0.63 15.74 -10.56
C THR A 100 1.07 15.87 -9.11
N ILE A 101 0.53 16.84 -8.38
CA ILE A 101 0.82 17.06 -6.97
C ILE A 101 -0.40 16.66 -6.16
N PHE A 102 -0.22 15.75 -5.21
CA PHE A 102 -1.22 15.41 -4.20
C PHE A 102 -0.80 16.02 -2.88
N ASN A 103 -1.74 16.64 -2.18
CA ASN A 103 -1.52 17.11 -0.83
C ASN A 103 -2.01 16.05 0.17
N ILE A 104 -1.21 15.83 1.21
CA ILE A 104 -1.50 14.96 2.34
C ILE A 104 -1.67 15.86 3.56
N PRO A 105 -2.89 16.35 3.85
CA PRO A 105 -3.11 17.38 4.87
C PRO A 105 -2.61 16.97 6.26
N GLU A 106 -2.84 15.69 6.62
CA GLU A 106 -2.44 15.10 7.90
C GLU A 106 -0.93 15.20 8.15
N LYS A 107 -0.13 15.12 7.09
CA LYS A 107 1.35 15.18 7.15
C LYS A 107 1.91 16.54 6.75
N LYS A 108 1.06 17.52 6.38
CA LYS A 108 1.47 18.82 5.81
C LYS A 108 2.52 18.64 4.70
N MET A 109 2.29 17.65 3.85
CA MET A 109 3.24 17.16 2.85
C MET A 109 2.58 17.13 1.47
N ASP A 110 3.36 17.49 0.44
CA ASP A 110 2.99 17.30 -0.95
C ASP A 110 3.75 16.09 -1.51
N VAL A 111 3.01 15.15 -2.09
CA VAL A 111 3.51 14.00 -2.87
C VAL A 111 3.40 14.34 -4.34
N ARG A 112 4.54 14.52 -5.00
CA ARG A 112 4.63 14.99 -6.39
C ARG A 112 5.02 13.85 -7.30
N ILE A 113 4.11 13.41 -8.17
CA ILE A 113 4.39 12.41 -9.20
C ILE A 113 4.85 13.17 -10.44
N MET A 114 6.14 13.18 -10.66
CA MET A 114 6.80 13.94 -11.73
C MET A 114 7.00 13.05 -12.95
N ASP A 115 6.66 13.57 -14.12
CA ASP A 115 6.75 12.81 -15.37
C ASP A 115 8.21 12.70 -15.88
N GLY A 116 9.15 13.38 -15.24
CA GLY A 116 10.55 13.39 -15.65
C GLY A 116 10.82 14.35 -16.81
N GLY A 117 12.04 14.27 -17.34
CA GLY A 117 12.49 15.02 -18.50
C GLY A 117 13.83 14.48 -19.02
N PRO A 118 14.51 15.21 -19.92
CA PRO A 118 15.75 14.76 -20.53
C PRO A 118 16.87 14.40 -19.54
N ASN A 119 16.89 15.07 -18.39
CA ASN A 119 17.96 14.95 -17.40
C ASN A 119 17.60 14.09 -16.17
N HIS A 120 16.35 13.64 -16.05
CA HIS A 120 15.89 12.87 -14.90
C HIS A 120 14.67 12.02 -15.25
N PRO A 121 14.63 10.76 -14.83
CA PRO A 121 13.48 9.90 -15.09
C PRO A 121 12.25 10.31 -14.28
N PRO A 122 11.07 9.77 -14.63
CA PRO A 122 9.87 9.89 -13.82
C PRO A 122 10.14 9.41 -12.39
N ARG A 123 9.56 10.10 -11.42
CA ARG A 123 9.82 9.85 -9.99
C ARG A 123 8.72 10.44 -9.12
N VAL A 124 8.68 10.00 -7.88
CA VAL A 124 7.91 10.67 -6.83
C VAL A 124 8.85 11.52 -5.98
N VAL A 125 8.42 12.73 -5.66
CA VAL A 125 9.14 13.66 -4.78
C VAL A 125 8.24 14.06 -3.62
N THR A 126 8.74 13.97 -2.40
CA THR A 126 8.03 14.43 -1.19
C THR A 126 8.58 15.75 -0.67
N THR A 127 7.70 16.74 -0.53
CA THR A 127 8.05 18.07 -0.03
C THR A 127 7.11 18.53 1.06
N LYS A 128 7.49 19.55 1.82
CA LYS A 128 6.54 20.29 2.65
C LYS A 128 5.46 20.87 1.75
N GLU A 129 4.25 20.91 2.27
CA GLU A 129 3.12 21.56 1.63
C GLU A 129 3.47 22.98 1.16
N GLY A 130 3.24 23.25 -0.13
CA GLY A 130 3.34 24.58 -0.73
C GLY A 130 4.78 25.10 -0.88
N THR A 131 5.80 24.32 -0.51
CA THR A 131 7.21 24.71 -0.63
C THR A 131 8.02 23.62 -1.31
N ASN A 132 9.26 23.90 -1.69
CA ASN A 132 10.18 22.91 -2.26
C ASN A 132 11.10 22.26 -1.21
N GLU A 133 10.79 22.42 0.09
CA GLU A 133 11.57 21.83 1.18
C GLU A 133 11.33 20.32 1.21
N TRP A 134 12.38 19.51 1.10
CA TRP A 134 12.27 18.06 1.08
C TRP A 134 11.75 17.50 2.41
N ARG A 135 10.93 16.45 2.32
CA ARG A 135 10.37 15.74 3.46
C ARG A 135 10.62 14.25 3.35
N ASN A 136 10.71 13.58 4.50
CA ASN A 136 10.78 12.14 4.56
C ASN A 136 9.47 11.55 4.03
N PRO A 137 9.50 10.67 3.02
CA PRO A 137 8.29 10.15 2.40
C PRO A 137 7.47 9.22 3.32
N ASN A 138 8.08 8.64 4.34
CA ASN A 138 7.41 7.69 5.24
C ASN A 138 6.50 8.44 6.22
N ASN A 139 7.03 9.48 6.88
CA ASN A 139 6.35 10.18 7.97
C ASN A 139 6.02 11.66 7.69
N GLY A 140 6.57 12.25 6.62
CA GLY A 140 6.39 13.67 6.30
C GLY A 140 7.22 14.63 7.14
N GLU A 141 8.18 14.11 7.94
CA GLU A 141 9.03 14.92 8.79
C GLU A 141 10.15 15.62 8.02
N LYS A 142 10.67 16.68 8.63
CA LYS A 142 11.87 17.35 8.15
C LYS A 142 13.09 16.46 8.38
N TYR A 143 13.98 16.40 7.40
CA TYR A 143 15.27 15.72 7.60
C TYR A 143 16.10 16.42 8.68
N PRO A 144 16.94 15.67 9.43
CA PRO A 144 17.86 16.24 10.41
C PRO A 144 18.69 17.39 9.82
N GLY A 145 18.88 18.48 10.57
CA GLY A 145 19.55 19.69 10.06
C GLY A 145 21.01 19.50 9.65
N ASN A 146 21.65 18.43 10.14
CA ASN A 146 23.02 18.03 9.77
C ASN A 146 23.08 17.13 8.52
N MET A 147 21.93 16.70 7.97
CA MET A 147 21.88 15.87 6.77
C MET A 147 22.21 16.70 5.53
N LYS A 148 23.15 16.22 4.71
CA LYS A 148 23.57 16.90 3.48
C LYS A 148 22.40 16.97 2.49
N GLY A 149 22.37 18.04 1.69
CA GLY A 149 21.28 18.23 0.72
C GLY A 149 21.15 17.08 -0.29
N ASN A 150 22.26 16.48 -0.72
CA ASN A 150 22.21 15.33 -1.63
C ASN A 150 21.52 14.12 -0.96
N ASP A 151 21.82 13.84 0.30
CA ASP A 151 21.21 12.73 1.05
C ASP A 151 19.70 12.98 1.23
N GLN A 152 19.31 14.22 1.53
CA GLN A 152 17.88 14.59 1.61
C GLN A 152 17.18 14.43 0.26
N LYS A 153 17.86 14.78 -0.84
CA LYS A 153 17.35 14.59 -2.19
C LYS A 153 17.16 13.11 -2.50
N GLU A 154 18.17 12.28 -2.26
CA GLU A 154 18.12 10.84 -2.52
C GLU A 154 17.00 10.15 -1.72
N ARG A 155 16.76 10.57 -0.47
CA ARG A 155 15.69 10.01 0.38
C ARG A 155 14.29 10.48 -0.01
N SER A 156 14.16 11.72 -0.50
CA SER A 156 12.87 12.29 -0.93
C SER A 156 12.50 11.99 -2.38
N HIS A 157 13.47 11.58 -3.21
CA HIS A 157 13.27 11.28 -4.63
C HIS A 157 13.25 9.77 -4.84
N MET A 158 12.07 9.23 -5.05
CA MET A 158 11.88 7.81 -5.31
C MET A 158 11.65 7.56 -6.80
N TYR A 159 12.57 6.83 -7.41
CA TYR A 159 12.57 6.55 -8.85
C TYR A 159 11.85 5.23 -9.15
N PHE A 160 11.10 5.21 -10.25
CA PHE A 160 10.49 3.98 -10.75
C PHE A 160 11.56 3.09 -11.39
N GLN A 161 11.57 1.82 -11.02
CA GLN A 161 12.49 0.81 -11.55
C GLN A 161 12.04 0.38 -12.95
N LYS A 162 13.01 0.32 -13.86
CA LYS A 162 12.85 -0.23 -15.21
C LYS A 162 12.99 -1.75 -15.22
#